data_AF-A0A2S9JU72-F1
#
_entry.id   AF-A0A2S9JU72-F1
#
_cell.length_a   1.000
_cell.length_b   1.000
_cell.length_c   1.000
_cell.angle_alpha   90.00
_cell.angle_beta   90.00
_cell.angle_gamma   90.00
#
_symmetry.space_group_name_H-M   'P 1'
#
loop_
_entity.id
_entity.type
_entity.pdbx_description
1 polymer ?
#
loop_
_entity_poly.entity_id
_entity_poly.type
_entity_poly.pdbx_seq_one_letter_code
_entity_poly.pdbx_strand_id
1 'polypeptide(L)'
;MSKSTGRKQKEILLKDRFSDESSTQPEIAFRRWLVGELDSGRMTEGEARARFHIGDATWWRLIRRWRRLYSSDIPLTLPPMTEKEQRELEALHKRIKELEKHLEDAKVKNTALETLVDVAEQKLRISIRKKSGPKQ
;
A
#
# COMPACT_ATOMS: atom_id res chain seq x y z
N MET A 1 -30.71 -21.01 3.54
CA MET A 1 -29.93 -21.39 4.74
C MET A 1 -28.81 -22.31 4.23
N SER A 2 -27.59 -21.79 3.98
CA SER A 2 -26.44 -21.82 4.91
C SER A 2 -25.91 -23.26 5.11
N LYS A 3 -24.63 -23.65 4.91
CA LYS A 3 -23.34 -22.95 4.89
C LYS A 3 -22.22 -23.90 4.37
N SER A 4 -21.16 -23.29 3.83
CA SER A 4 -19.74 -23.63 3.98
C SER A 4 -19.08 -24.74 3.14
N THR A 5 -18.46 -24.26 2.06
CA THR A 5 -17.36 -24.85 1.30
C THR A 5 -16.16 -25.19 2.19
N GLY A 6 -15.90 -26.48 2.40
CA GLY A 6 -14.65 -26.96 2.98
C GLY A 6 -13.55 -27.04 1.91
N ARG A 7 -12.83 -25.93 1.68
CA ARG A 7 -11.54 -25.97 0.97
C ARG A 7 -10.57 -26.81 1.80
N LYS A 8 -10.38 -28.07 1.41
CA LYS A 8 -9.27 -28.91 1.89
C LYS A 8 -7.98 -28.15 1.65
N GLN A 9 -7.41 -27.60 2.73
CA GLN A 9 -6.09 -27.03 2.70
C GLN A 9 -5.13 -28.13 2.28
N LYS A 10 -4.38 -27.84 1.23
CA LYS A 10 -3.39 -28.71 0.63
C LYS A 10 -2.28 -28.90 1.65
N GLU A 11 -2.36 -29.98 2.40
CA GLU A 11 -1.28 -30.55 3.18
C GLU A 11 -0.22 -31.07 2.20
N ILE A 12 0.55 -30.14 1.62
CA ILE A 12 1.73 -30.48 0.84
C ILE A 12 2.80 -30.78 1.87
N LEU A 13 2.82 -32.04 2.32
CA LEU A 13 4.00 -32.67 2.88
C LEU A 13 5.12 -32.48 1.84
N LEU A 14 5.99 -31.49 2.06
CA LEU A 14 7.26 -31.37 1.35
C LEU A 14 8.14 -32.55 1.78
N LYS A 15 7.88 -33.72 1.19
CA LYS A 15 8.73 -34.89 1.29
C LYS A 15 10.06 -34.57 0.63
N ASP A 16 11.10 -34.64 1.44
CA ASP A 16 12.45 -35.09 1.14
C ASP A 16 12.76 -35.36 -0.35
N ARG A 17 13.38 -34.37 -0.99
CA ARG A 17 14.54 -34.47 -1.92
C ARG A 17 14.56 -33.26 -2.85
N PHE A 18 15.14 -32.16 -2.38
CA PHE A 18 15.41 -30.99 -3.23
C PHE A 18 16.68 -31.21 -4.07
N SER A 19 16.56 -32.04 -5.10
CA SER A 19 17.51 -32.06 -6.22
C SER A 19 17.15 -30.94 -7.21
N ASP A 20 18.16 -30.23 -7.71
CA ASP A 20 18.01 -28.92 -8.39
C ASP A 20 17.36 -28.99 -9.79
N GLU A 21 17.21 -30.18 -10.38
CA GLU A 21 16.90 -30.32 -11.81
C GLU A 21 15.41 -30.34 -12.18
N SER A 22 14.47 -30.30 -11.22
CA SER A 22 13.03 -30.33 -11.55
C SER A 22 12.13 -29.46 -10.65
N SER A 23 12.66 -28.37 -10.10
CA SER A 23 11.85 -27.47 -9.26
C SER A 23 10.73 -26.82 -10.09
N THR A 24 9.48 -27.08 -9.72
CA THR A 24 8.31 -26.52 -10.43
C THR A 24 8.20 -25.01 -10.20
N GLN A 25 7.66 -24.25 -11.17
CA GLN A 25 7.46 -22.80 -11.06
C GLN A 25 6.81 -22.32 -9.74
N PRO A 26 5.75 -22.96 -9.19
CA PRO A 26 5.19 -22.55 -7.90
C PRO A 26 6.15 -22.73 -6.73
N GLU A 27 7.04 -23.72 -6.80
CA GLU A 27 8.04 -23.98 -5.77
C GLU A 27 9.15 -22.91 -5.80
N ILE A 28 9.54 -22.45 -6.99
CA ILE A 28 10.49 -21.34 -7.16
C ILE A 28 9.89 -20.05 -6.60
N ALA A 29 8.63 -19.75 -6.91
CA ALA A 29 7.92 -18.59 -6.37
C ALA A 29 7.81 -18.66 -4.84
N PHE A 30 7.51 -19.83 -4.28
CA PHE A 30 7.48 -20.06 -2.84
C PHE A 30 8.85 -19.83 -2.19
N ARG A 31 9.93 -20.39 -2.74
CA ARG A 31 11.30 -20.20 -2.23
C ARG A 31 11.71 -18.72 -2.27
N ARG A 32 11.40 -18.02 -3.37
CA ARG A 32 11.65 -16.57 -3.53
C ARG A 32 10.87 -15.76 -2.50
N TRP A 33 9.58 -16.04 -2.34
CA TRP A 33 8.74 -15.38 -1.34
C TRP A 33 9.25 -15.62 0.09
N LEU A 34 9.61 -16.86 0.44
CA LEU A 34 10.09 -17.21 1.78
C LEU A 34 11.40 -16.49 2.13
N VAL A 35 12.34 -16.41 1.19
CA VAL A 35 13.59 -15.65 1.38
C VAL A 35 13.29 -14.16 1.59
N GLY A 36 12.42 -13.58 0.76
CA GLY A 36 12.00 -12.19 0.90
C GLY A 36 11.30 -11.91 2.24
N GLU A 37 10.48 -12.85 2.72
CA GLU A 37 9.78 -12.70 4.00
C GLU A 37 10.75 -12.73 5.20
N LEU A 38 11.74 -13.62 5.16
CA LEU A 38 12.79 -13.70 6.18
C LEU A 38 13.72 -12.48 6.15
N ASP A 39 14.08 -11.98 4.96
CA ASP A 39 14.92 -10.78 4.83
C ASP A 39 14.18 -9.49 5.22
N SER A 40 12.88 -9.43 4.96
CA SER A 40 12.04 -8.30 5.38
C SER A 40 11.77 -8.26 6.89
N GLY A 41 12.12 -9.31 7.64
CA GLY A 41 11.85 -9.43 9.06
C GLY A 41 10.37 -9.59 9.43
N ARG A 42 9.46 -9.73 8.44
CA ARG A 42 8.04 -9.98 8.67
C ARG A 42 7.75 -11.36 9.27
N MET A 43 8.66 -12.31 9.08
CA MET A 43 8.60 -13.63 9.69
C MET A 43 9.97 -13.99 10.26
N THR A 44 9.99 -14.44 11.51
CA THR A 44 11.23 -14.93 12.13
C THR A 44 11.56 -16.33 11.65
N GLU A 45 12.83 -16.73 11.71
CA GLU A 45 13.21 -18.10 11.34
C GLU A 45 12.47 -19.16 12.17
N GLY A 46 12.23 -18.89 13.46
CA GLY A 46 11.47 -19.80 14.34
C GLY A 46 10.01 -19.94 13.90
N GLU A 47 9.37 -18.84 13.52
CA GLU A 47 8.00 -18.84 13.01
C GLU A 47 7.88 -19.54 11.65
N ALA A 48 8.86 -19.34 10.76
CA ALA A 48 8.91 -20.03 9.47
C ALA A 48 9.09 -21.54 9.65
N ARG A 49 9.96 -21.97 10.57
CA ARG A 49 10.15 -23.38 10.90
C ARG A 49 8.87 -24.03 11.44
N ALA A 50 8.17 -23.34 12.34
CA ALA A 50 6.91 -23.81 12.90
C ALA A 50 5.80 -23.93 11.84
N ARG A 51 5.75 -23.00 10.87
CA ARG A 51 4.72 -22.98 9.82
C ARG A 51 4.96 -23.98 8.68
N PHE A 52 6.23 -24.22 8.30
CA PHE A 52 6.57 -24.99 7.10
C PHE A 52 7.14 -26.39 7.39
N HIS A 53 7.35 -26.77 8.65
CA HIS A 53 7.85 -28.09 9.07
C HIS A 53 9.09 -28.57 8.30
N ILE A 54 10.00 -27.65 7.99
CA ILE A 54 11.28 -27.98 7.34
C ILE A 54 12.23 -28.48 8.43
N GLY A 55 12.84 -29.66 8.24
CA GLY A 55 13.72 -30.26 9.23
C GLY A 55 14.88 -29.34 9.66
N ASP A 56 15.08 -29.20 10.98
CA ASP A 56 15.96 -28.20 11.62
C ASP A 56 17.39 -28.18 11.09
N ALA A 57 17.95 -29.36 10.79
CA ALA A 57 19.32 -29.49 10.29
C ALA A 57 19.48 -29.04 8.82
N THR A 58 18.39 -29.04 8.04
CA THR A 58 18.39 -28.69 6.62
C THR A 58 18.00 -27.23 6.36
N TRP A 59 17.25 -26.62 7.29
CA TRP A 59 16.79 -25.24 7.23
C TRP A 59 17.89 -24.25 6.84
N TRP A 60 18.98 -24.20 7.62
CA TRP A 60 20.07 -23.25 7.42
C TRP A 60 20.76 -23.44 6.05
N ARG A 61 20.91 -24.69 5.60
CA ARG A 61 21.56 -25.00 4.31
C ARG A 61 20.68 -24.58 3.13
N LEU A 62 19.37 -24.81 3.23
CA LEU A 62 18.39 -24.45 2.21
C LEU A 62 18.25 -22.93 2.10
N ILE A 63 18.03 -22.22 3.21
CA ILE A 63 17.93 -20.76 3.22
C ILE A 63 19.22 -20.10 2.71
N ARG A 64 20.40 -20.59 3.11
CA ARG A 64 21.69 -20.06 2.60
C ARG A 64 21.88 -20.33 1.10
N ARG A 65 21.34 -21.43 0.58
CA ARG A 65 21.35 -21.74 -0.86
C ARG A 65 20.36 -20.84 -1.60
N TRP A 66 19.13 -20.71 -1.11
CA TRP A 66 18.08 -19.89 -1.72
C TRP A 66 18.41 -18.41 -1.69
N ARG A 67 18.98 -17.90 -0.60
CA ARG A 67 19.57 -16.55 -0.54
C ARG A 67 20.56 -16.36 -1.70
N ARG A 68 21.53 -17.26 -1.90
CA ARG A 68 22.49 -17.15 -3.01
C ARG A 68 21.85 -17.23 -4.40
N LEU A 69 20.81 -18.05 -4.57
CA LEU A 69 20.13 -18.24 -5.86
C LEU A 69 19.17 -17.11 -6.22
N TYR A 70 18.57 -16.45 -5.22
CA TYR A 70 17.52 -15.45 -5.42
C TYR A 70 17.91 -14.06 -4.92
N SER A 71 19.15 -13.85 -4.45
CA SER A 71 19.66 -12.56 -3.92
C SER A 71 19.64 -11.42 -4.95
N SER A 72 19.62 -11.71 -6.25
CA SER A 72 19.65 -10.67 -7.31
C SER A 72 18.27 -10.15 -7.69
N ASP A 73 17.20 -10.91 -7.46
CA ASP A 73 15.81 -10.56 -7.78
C ASP A 73 15.02 -10.31 -6.50
N ILE A 74 15.50 -9.42 -5.63
CA ILE A 74 14.78 -9.06 -4.40
C ILE A 74 13.45 -8.44 -4.84
N PRO A 75 12.28 -9.08 -4.61
CA PRO A 75 11.04 -8.37 -4.77
C PRO A 75 11.06 -7.22 -3.76
N LEU A 76 10.83 -6.00 -4.24
CA LEU A 76 10.56 -4.81 -3.43
C LEU A 76 9.28 -5.08 -2.60
N THR A 77 9.37 -5.94 -1.59
CA THR A 77 8.36 -6.01 -0.55
C THR A 77 8.68 -4.82 0.32
N LEU A 78 7.95 -3.73 0.09
CA LEU A 78 8.05 -2.55 0.94
C LEU A 78 7.95 -3.02 2.40
N PRO A 79 8.83 -2.52 3.28
CA PRO A 79 8.72 -2.84 4.69
C PRO A 79 7.31 -2.50 5.16
N PRO A 80 6.72 -3.30 6.08
CA PRO A 80 5.45 -2.95 6.67
C PRO A 80 5.57 -1.56 7.29
N MET A 81 4.66 -0.67 6.92
CA MET A 81 4.61 0.70 7.41
C MET A 81 4.55 0.69 8.94
N THR A 82 5.47 1.40 9.58
CA THR A 82 5.57 1.42 11.04
C THR A 82 4.36 2.12 11.65
N GLU A 83 4.00 1.78 12.90
CA GLU A 83 2.87 2.42 13.59
C GLU A 83 3.01 3.94 13.70
N LYS A 84 4.24 4.46 13.78
CA LYS A 84 4.52 5.90 13.80
C LYS A 84 4.16 6.54 12.47
N GLU A 85 4.62 5.97 11.36
CA GLU A 85 4.30 6.46 10.03
C GLU A 85 2.78 6.38 9.78
N GLN A 86 2.10 5.33 10.25
CA GLN A 86 0.64 5.19 10.11
C GLN A 86 -0.09 6.35 10.80
N ARG A 87 0.31 6.68 12.03
CA ARG A 87 -0.25 7.83 12.78
C ARG A 87 0.04 9.16 12.09
N GLU A 88 1.23 9.33 11.54
CA GLU A 88 1.60 10.53 10.78
C GLU A 88 0.76 10.67 9.51
N LEU A 89 0.52 9.58 8.77
CA LEU A 89 -0.38 9.61 7.62
C LEU A 89 -1.81 9.95 8.02
N GLU A 90 -2.33 9.41 9.12
CA GLU A 90 -3.67 9.75 9.59
C GLU A 90 -3.78 11.25 9.95
N ALA A 91 -2.76 11.79 10.63
CA ALA A 91 -2.70 13.21 10.95
C ALA A 91 -2.65 14.07 9.68
N LEU A 92 -1.87 13.65 8.69
CA LEU A 92 -1.76 14.35 7.41
C LEU A 92 -3.09 14.32 6.64
N HIS A 93 -3.77 13.17 6.58
CA HIS A 93 -5.08 13.05 5.94
C HIS A 93 -6.13 13.94 6.60
N LYS A 94 -6.13 14.04 7.94
CA LYS A 94 -7.02 14.98 8.65
C LYS A 94 -6.73 16.42 8.23
N ARG A 95 -5.45 16.79 8.15
CA ARG A 95 -5.06 18.14 7.76
C ARG A 95 -5.45 18.49 6.34
N ILE A 96 -5.29 17.54 5.40
CA ILE A 96 -5.71 17.70 4.01
C ILE A 96 -7.23 17.96 3.96
N LYS A 97 -8.02 17.14 4.66
CA LYS A 97 -9.48 17.29 4.69
C LYS A 97 -9.93 18.63 5.27
N GLU A 98 -9.27 19.12 6.32
CA GLU A 98 -9.53 20.46 6.86
C GLU A 98 -9.24 21.55 5.84
N LEU A 99 -8.09 21.48 5.18
CA LEU A 99 -7.68 22.46 4.18
C LEU A 99 -8.61 22.46 2.96
N GLU A 100 -9.03 21.30 2.49
CA GLU A 100 -10.00 21.15 1.41
C GLU A 100 -11.33 21.82 1.76
N LYS A 101 -11.82 21.62 2.99
CA LYS A 101 -13.04 22.28 3.47
C LYS A 101 -12.90 23.80 3.51
N HIS A 102 -11.78 24.31 4.03
CA HIS A 102 -11.53 25.77 4.04
C HIS A 102 -11.49 26.36 2.63
N LEU A 103 -10.92 25.61 1.68
CA LEU A 103 -10.84 26.01 0.28
C LEU A 103 -12.23 26.02 -0.38
N GLU A 104 -13.07 25.03 -0.09
CA GLU A 104 -14.46 24.98 -0.54
C GLU A 104 -15.28 26.14 0.03
N ASP A 105 -15.19 26.38 1.34
CA ASP A 105 -15.87 27.50 2.01
C ASP A 105 -15.46 28.86 1.40
N ALA A 106 -14.16 29.03 1.09
CA ALA A 106 -13.67 30.25 0.45
C ALA A 106 -14.19 30.41 -0.98
N LYS A 107 -14.25 29.32 -1.76
CA LYS A 107 -14.80 29.35 -3.12
C LYS A 107 -16.29 29.71 -3.11
N VAL A 108 -17.08 29.07 -2.25
CA VAL A 108 -18.52 29.35 -2.13
C VAL A 108 -18.76 30.81 -1.74
N LYS A 109 -17.99 31.33 -0.77
CA LYS A 109 -18.06 32.76 -0.40
C LYS A 109 -17.71 33.67 -1.56
N ASN A 110 -16.67 33.35 -2.32
CA ASN A 110 -16.26 34.18 -3.46
C ASN A 110 -17.35 34.20 -4.54
N THR A 111 -17.89 33.04 -4.93
CA THR A 111 -19.01 32.96 -5.88
C THR A 111 -20.26 33.67 -5.37
N ALA A 112 -20.59 33.55 -4.08
CA ALA A 112 -21.72 34.27 -3.50
C ALA A 112 -21.51 35.80 -3.56
N LEU A 113 -20.29 36.29 -3.31
CA LEU A 113 -19.96 37.71 -3.43
C LEU A 113 -20.04 38.20 -4.88
N GLU A 114 -19.49 37.44 -5.84
CA GLU A 114 -19.58 37.76 -7.26
C GLU A 114 -21.05 37.83 -7.73
N THR A 115 -21.86 36.83 -7.39
CA THR A 115 -23.29 36.82 -7.74
C THR A 115 -24.08 37.96 -7.09
N LEU A 116 -23.74 38.34 -5.84
CA LEU A 116 -24.36 39.48 -5.18
C LEU A 116 -24.03 40.78 -5.90
N VAL A 117 -22.78 40.94 -6.36
CA VAL A 117 -22.38 42.08 -7.20
C VAL A 117 -23.21 42.11 -8.48
N ASP A 118 -23.34 40.99 -9.20
CA ASP A 118 -24.11 40.92 -10.44
C ASP A 118 -25.59 41.33 -10.23
N VAL A 119 -26.22 40.83 -9.16
CA VAL A 119 -27.61 41.19 -8.81
C VAL A 119 -27.74 42.67 -8.45
N ALA A 120 -26.76 43.24 -7.74
CA ALA A 120 -26.75 44.66 -7.38
C ALA A 120 -26.59 45.54 -8.62
N GLU A 121 -25.69 45.21 -9.55
CA GLU A 121 -25.53 45.94 -10.81
C GLU A 121 -26.81 45.92 -11.66
N GLN A 122 -27.48 44.76 -11.74
CA GLN A 122 -28.74 44.61 -12.48
C GLN A 122 -29.88 45.44 -11.88
N LYS A 123 -30.05 45.40 -10.55
CA LYS A 123 -31.18 46.08 -9.87
C LYS A 123 -30.98 47.58 -9.70
N LEU A 124 -29.76 48.01 -9.42
CA LEU A 124 -29.44 49.40 -9.08
C LEU A 124 -28.87 50.19 -10.27
N ARG A 125 -28.55 49.52 -11.40
CA ARG A 125 -27.95 50.12 -12.61
C ARG A 125 -26.67 50.93 -12.35
N ILE A 126 -25.96 50.62 -11.27
CA ILE A 126 -24.63 51.16 -10.95
C ILE A 126 -23.57 50.12 -11.34
N SER A 127 -22.45 50.55 -11.95
CA SER A 127 -21.33 49.63 -12.19
C SER A 127 -20.43 49.60 -10.95
N ILE A 128 -20.42 48.48 -10.23
CA ILE A 128 -19.61 48.28 -9.03
C ILE A 128 -18.25 47.70 -9.42
N ARG A 129 -18.21 46.86 -10.46
CA ARG A 129 -16.97 46.26 -10.97
C ARG A 129 -16.09 47.29 -11.66
N LYS A 130 -14.78 47.27 -11.35
CA LYS A 130 -13.79 48.10 -12.05
C LYS A 130 -13.72 47.67 -13.52
N LYS A 131 -13.90 48.60 -14.46
CA LYS A 131 -13.66 48.31 -15.88
C LYS A 131 -12.19 47.92 -16.05
N SER A 132 -11.91 46.79 -16.70
CA SER A 132 -10.54 46.40 -17.04
C SER A 132 -9.85 47.58 -17.74
N GLY A 133 -8.68 47.98 -17.23
CA GLY A 133 -7.94 49.10 -17.78
C GLY A 133 -7.58 48.91 -19.26
N PRO A 134 -7.11 49.96 -19.96
CA PRO A 134 -6.68 49.85 -21.34
C PRO A 134 -5.65 48.72 -21.47
N LYS A 135 -5.83 47.81 -22.45
CA LYS A 135 -4.79 46.88 -22.85
C LYS A 135 -3.56 47.72 -23.25
N GLN A 136 -2.47 47.62 -22.49
CA GLN A 136 -1.17 48.16 -22.90
C GLN A 136 -0.51 47.23 -23.90
#